data_AF-R8BE20-F1
#
_entry.id   AF-R8BE20-F1
#
_cell.length_a   1.000
_cell.length_b   1.000
_cell.length_c   1.000
_cell.angle_alpha   90.00
_cell.angle_beta   90.00
_cell.angle_gamma   90.00
#
_symmetry.space_group_name_H-M   'P 1'
#
loop_
_entity.id
_entity.type
_entity.pdbx_description
1 polymer ?
#
loop_
_entity_poly.entity_id
_entity_poly.type
_entity_poly.pdbx_seq_one_letter_code
_entity_poly.pdbx_strand_id
1 'polypeptide(L)'
;MTFPTATIAVFIALISGYALYHSQSSIPKLKKYEERAERAAEWSKAAEKRLWDTRYTVGTGFVATLISLISALVYAFTVPKGFNLYRIAWPVLLAAGQKYAARYMDSFWSDKAKVPMLDDYNEAISDSRNVIGFLDVLTVGWGVIAVLKAVGL
;
A
#
# COMPACT_ATOMS: atom_id res chain seq x y z
N MET A 1 -16.83 15.71 14.18
CA MET A 1 -16.96 14.49 13.38
C MET A 1 -18.06 14.70 12.36
N THR A 2 -17.80 14.43 11.08
CA THR A 2 -18.81 14.63 10.03
C THR A 2 -19.12 13.36 9.30
N PHE A 3 -20.38 12.93 9.39
CA PHE A 3 -20.98 12.13 8.36
C PHE A 3 -21.05 12.98 7.07
N PRO A 4 -20.56 12.51 5.90
CA PRO A 4 -20.09 11.15 5.60
C PRO A 4 -18.56 10.93 5.70
N THR A 5 -17.75 11.99 5.82
CA THR A 5 -16.27 11.92 5.79
C THR A 5 -15.67 10.98 6.84
N ALA A 6 -16.18 11.02 8.08
CA ALA A 6 -15.71 10.16 9.17
C ALA A 6 -16.02 8.67 8.90
N THR A 7 -17.19 8.37 8.33
CA THR A 7 -17.58 7.00 7.97
C THR A 7 -16.66 6.44 6.89
N ILE A 8 -16.38 7.23 5.85
CA ILE A 8 -15.44 6.84 4.79
C ILE A 8 -14.03 6.67 5.35
N ALA A 9 -13.59 7.56 6.25
CA ALA A 9 -12.29 7.43 6.90
C ALA A 9 -12.18 6.13 7.75
N VAL A 10 -13.26 5.71 8.43
CA VAL A 10 -13.28 4.41 9.13
C VAL A 10 -13.15 3.24 8.15
N PHE A 11 -13.86 3.27 7.01
CA PHE A 11 -13.71 2.24 5.98
C PHE A 11 -12.28 2.20 5.41
N ILE A 12 -11.67 3.36 5.14
CA ILE A 12 -10.27 3.46 4.71
C ILE A 12 -9.35 2.87 5.78
N ALA A 13 -9.59 3.13 7.07
CA ALA A 13 -8.81 2.56 8.15
C ALA A 13 -8.91 1.03 8.19
N LEU A 14 -10.11 0.46 8.03
CA LEU A 14 -10.31 -0.98 7.99
C LEU A 14 -9.59 -1.62 6.80
N ILE A 15 -9.73 -1.05 5.60
CA ILE A 15 -9.04 -1.53 4.38
C ILE A 15 -7.53 -1.41 4.54
N SER A 16 -7.05 -0.28 5.06
CA SER A 16 -5.61 -0.06 5.28
C SER A 16 -5.04 -1.05 6.29
N GLY A 17 -5.76 -1.34 7.37
CA GLY A 17 -5.38 -2.35 8.37
C GLY A 17 -5.34 -3.76 7.79
N TYR A 18 -6.34 -4.12 6.96
CA TYR A 18 -6.37 -5.41 6.29
C TYR A 18 -5.24 -5.56 5.26
N ALA A 19 -4.96 -4.52 4.48
CA ALA A 19 -3.84 -4.49 3.54
C ALA A 19 -2.49 -4.58 4.26
N LEU A 20 -2.34 -3.91 5.41
CA LEU A 20 -1.14 -3.97 6.24
C LEU A 20 -0.93 -5.38 6.81
N TYR A 21 -1.99 -6.08 7.22
CA TYR A 21 -1.93 -7.47 7.66
C TYR A 21 -1.39 -8.39 6.55
N HIS A 22 -1.91 -8.27 5.33
CA HIS A 22 -1.42 -9.02 4.16
C HIS A 22 0.02 -8.66 3.80
N SER A 23 0.37 -7.38 3.86
CA SER A 23 1.76 -6.95 3.63
C SER A 23 2.70 -7.56 4.68
N GLN A 24 2.28 -7.59 5.95
CA GLN A 24 3.08 -8.15 7.05
C GLN A 24 3.22 -9.67 6.95
N SER A 25 2.19 -10.40 6.53
CA SER A 25 2.25 -11.86 6.35
C SER A 25 3.13 -12.27 5.17
N SER A 26 3.31 -11.41 4.16
CA SER A 26 4.16 -11.67 3.01
C SER A 26 5.67 -11.55 3.31
N ILE A 27 6.06 -10.68 4.25
CA ILE A 27 7.46 -10.44 4.63
C ILE A 27 8.18 -11.72 5.07
N PRO A 28 7.67 -12.52 6.03
CA PRO A 28 8.37 -13.73 6.47
C PRO A 28 8.47 -14.79 5.35
N LYS A 29 7.48 -14.87 4.47
CA LYS A 29 7.50 -15.78 3.30
C LYS A 29 8.64 -15.43 2.35
N LEU A 30 8.85 -14.14 2.09
CA LEU A 30 9.95 -13.66 1.25
C LEU A 30 11.31 -13.79 1.95
N LYS A 31 11.35 -13.53 3.26
CA LYS A 31 12.56 -13.66 4.09
C LYS A 31 13.15 -15.07 4.05
N LYS A 32 12.32 -16.10 3.93
CA LYS A 32 12.74 -17.50 3.78
C LYS A 32 13.66 -17.74 2.57
N TYR A 33 13.49 -16.97 1.51
CA TYR A 33 14.29 -17.08 0.27
C TYR A 33 15.39 -16.03 0.18
N GLU A 34 15.44 -15.10 1.14
CA GLU A 34 16.33 -13.95 1.13
C GLU A 34 17.79 -14.34 1.26
N GLU A 35 18.13 -15.29 2.14
CA GLU A 35 19.51 -15.76 2.32
C GLU A 35 20.08 -16.36 1.02
N ARG A 36 19.27 -17.13 0.28
CA ARG A 36 19.67 -17.69 -1.02
C ARG A 36 19.82 -16.59 -2.07
N ALA A 37 18.95 -15.58 -2.03
CA ALA A 37 19.02 -14.43 -2.92
C ALA A 37 20.24 -13.55 -2.64
N GLU A 38 20.62 -13.39 -1.37
CA GLU A 38 21.84 -12.68 -0.94
C GLU A 38 23.11 -13.38 -1.41
N ARG A 39 23.22 -14.70 -1.21
CA ARG A 39 24.34 -15.47 -1.76
C ARG A 39 24.43 -15.36 -3.28
N ALA A 40 23.30 -15.38 -3.98
CA ALA A 40 23.27 -15.18 -5.43
C ALA A 40 23.67 -13.74 -5.84
N ALA A 41 23.35 -12.75 -5.01
CA ALA A 41 23.68 -11.35 -5.24
C ALA A 41 25.19 -11.07 -5.16
N GLU A 42 25.93 -11.79 -4.30
CA GLU A 42 27.39 -11.69 -4.19
C GLU A 42 28.10 -11.95 -5.53
N TRP A 43 27.53 -12.83 -6.36
CA TRP A 43 28.13 -13.26 -7.63
C TRP A 43 27.45 -12.67 -8.86
N SER A 44 26.33 -11.94 -8.69
CA SER A 44 25.56 -11.41 -9.82
C SER A 44 24.86 -10.09 -9.48
N LYS A 45 25.24 -9.03 -10.19
CA LYS A 45 24.58 -7.71 -10.14
C LYS A 45 23.08 -7.80 -10.48
N ALA A 46 22.68 -8.76 -11.32
CA ALA A 46 21.28 -8.96 -11.65
C ALA A 46 20.49 -9.57 -10.47
N ALA A 47 21.10 -10.47 -9.70
CA ALA A 47 20.49 -11.03 -8.50
C ALA A 47 20.42 -9.99 -7.37
N GLU A 48 21.48 -9.19 -7.20
CA GLU A 48 21.50 -8.06 -6.25
C GLU A 48 20.38 -7.06 -6.55
N LYS A 49 20.25 -6.64 -7.81
CA LYS A 49 19.16 -5.74 -8.23
C LYS A 49 17.79 -6.33 -7.91
N ARG A 50 17.57 -7.62 -8.19
CA ARG A 50 16.29 -8.29 -7.91
C ARG A 50 15.96 -8.36 -6.42
N LEU A 51 16.97 -8.59 -5.57
CA LEU A 51 16.80 -8.59 -4.12
C LEU A 51 16.32 -7.22 -3.63
N TRP A 52 17.00 -6.16 -4.06
CA TRP A 52 16.63 -4.79 -3.71
C TRP A 52 15.25 -4.39 -4.24
N ASP A 53 14.96 -4.67 -5.51
CA ASP A 53 13.66 -4.35 -6.11
C ASP A 53 12.52 -5.05 -5.35
N THR A 54 12.73 -6.29 -4.89
CA THR A 54 11.75 -7.03 -4.07
C THR A 54 11.51 -6.34 -2.72
N ARG A 55 12.59 -6.00 -2.01
CA ARG A 55 12.52 -5.29 -0.72
C ARG A 55 11.80 -3.95 -0.85
N TYR A 56 12.15 -3.16 -1.86
CA TYR A 56 11.53 -1.85 -2.10
C TYR A 56 10.06 -1.97 -2.49
N THR A 57 9.69 -2.96 -3.30
CA THR A 57 8.30 -3.18 -3.72
C THR A 57 7.41 -3.50 -2.52
N VAL A 58 7.82 -4.47 -1.69
CA VAL A 58 7.06 -4.86 -0.51
C VAL A 58 7.05 -3.74 0.53
N GLY A 59 8.20 -3.08 0.74
CA GLY A 59 8.31 -1.94 1.63
C GLY A 59 7.41 -0.77 1.22
N THR A 60 7.27 -0.52 -0.08
CA THR A 60 6.40 0.54 -0.61
C THR A 60 4.94 0.26 -0.30
N GLY A 61 4.46 -0.96 -0.53
CA GLY A 61 3.09 -1.36 -0.16
C GLY A 61 2.84 -1.25 1.34
N PHE A 62 3.79 -1.72 2.16
CA PHE A 62 3.71 -1.64 3.62
C PHE A 62 3.64 -0.18 4.12
N VAL A 63 4.57 0.67 3.66
CA VAL A 63 4.64 2.07 4.09
C VAL A 63 3.41 2.86 3.60
N ALA A 64 2.98 2.65 2.36
CA ALA A 64 1.80 3.32 1.81
C ALA A 64 0.52 2.99 2.59
N THR A 65 0.31 1.72 2.95
CA THR A 65 -0.84 1.27 3.73
C THR A 65 -0.77 1.73 5.19
N LEU A 66 0.42 1.76 5.80
CA LEU A 66 0.62 2.27 7.16
C LEU A 66 0.33 3.77 7.26
N ILE A 67 0.86 4.59 6.33
CA ILE A 67 0.59 6.03 6.28
C ILE A 67 -0.91 6.29 6.04
N SER A 68 -1.54 5.50 5.17
CA SER A 68 -2.98 5.55 4.94
C SER A 68 -3.77 5.24 6.21
N LEU A 69 -3.41 4.18 6.96
CA LEU A 69 -4.07 3.81 8.21
C LEU A 69 -4.00 4.93 9.25
N ILE A 70 -2.81 5.46 9.50
CA ILE A 70 -2.60 6.56 10.46
C ILE A 70 -3.43 7.78 10.04
N SER A 71 -3.36 8.15 8.76
CA SER A 71 -4.13 9.28 8.23
C SER A 71 -5.64 9.07 8.35
N ALA A 72 -6.11 7.85 8.10
CA ALA A 72 -7.53 7.52 8.18
C ALA A 72 -8.06 7.65 9.62
N LEU A 73 -7.29 7.19 10.61
CA LEU A 73 -7.62 7.35 12.02
C LEU A 73 -7.68 8.85 12.40
N VAL A 74 -6.71 9.65 11.95
CA VAL A 74 -6.72 11.11 12.16
C VAL A 74 -7.98 11.73 11.54
N TYR A 75 -8.32 11.38 10.29
CA TYR A 75 -9.53 11.91 9.62
C TYR A 75 -10.83 11.45 10.27
N ALA A 76 -10.88 10.24 10.82
CA ALA A 76 -12.05 9.72 11.52
C ALA A 76 -12.30 10.46 12.84
N PHE A 77 -11.24 10.73 13.62
CA PHE A 77 -11.40 11.19 15.00
C PHE A 77 -11.16 12.69 15.22
N THR A 78 -10.26 13.33 14.47
CA THR A 78 -9.76 14.67 14.83
C THR A 78 -10.13 15.77 13.84
N VAL A 79 -10.47 15.44 12.58
CA VAL A 79 -10.68 16.46 11.53
C VAL A 79 -12.08 17.08 11.60
N PRO A 80 -12.22 18.41 11.86
CA PRO A 80 -13.52 19.08 11.95
C PRO A 80 -14.07 19.54 10.58
N LYS A 81 -15.29 20.11 10.61
CA LYS A 81 -15.97 20.73 9.45
C LYS A 81 -15.17 21.90 8.87
N GLY A 82 -15.48 22.25 7.63
CA GLY A 82 -15.08 23.49 7.01
C GLY A 82 -13.95 23.36 5.99
N PHE A 83 -13.89 24.37 5.13
CA PHE A 83 -12.89 24.47 4.07
C PHE A 83 -11.51 24.80 4.65
N ASN A 84 -10.53 23.95 4.35
CA ASN A 84 -9.13 24.19 4.68
C ASN A 84 -8.27 23.49 3.63
N LEU A 85 -7.41 24.26 2.96
CA LEU A 85 -6.59 23.76 1.85
C LEU A 85 -5.74 22.55 2.26
N TYR A 86 -5.15 22.54 3.46
CA TYR A 86 -4.35 21.41 3.94
C TYR A 86 -5.18 20.13 4.11
N ARG A 87 -6.44 20.27 4.52
CA ARG A 87 -7.39 19.14 4.71
C ARG A 87 -7.91 18.57 3.39
N ILE A 88 -7.68 19.28 2.28
CA ILE A 88 -8.01 18.83 0.92
C ILE A 88 -6.75 18.29 0.25
N ALA A 89 -5.64 19.03 0.35
CA ALA A 89 -4.36 18.67 -0.25
C ALA A 89 -3.83 17.33 0.30
N TRP A 90 -3.97 17.06 1.60
CA TRP A 90 -3.49 15.82 2.19
C TRP A 90 -4.18 14.56 1.62
N PRO A 91 -5.52 14.46 1.56
CA PRO A 91 -6.21 13.37 0.87
C PRO A 91 -5.83 13.24 -0.61
N VAL A 92 -5.63 14.35 -1.32
CA VAL A 92 -5.17 14.33 -2.72
C VAL A 92 -3.76 13.71 -2.82
N LEU A 93 -2.84 14.12 -1.96
CA LEU A 93 -1.49 13.56 -1.89
C LEU A 93 -1.51 12.08 -1.52
N LEU A 94 -2.36 11.67 -0.58
CA LEU A 94 -2.53 10.27 -0.24
C LEU A 94 -3.06 9.48 -1.44
N ALA A 95 -4.10 9.94 -2.12
CA ALA A 95 -4.63 9.28 -3.32
C ALA A 95 -3.54 9.14 -4.41
N ALA A 96 -2.79 10.21 -4.70
CA ALA A 96 -1.70 10.17 -5.65
C ALA A 96 -0.58 9.20 -5.22
N GLY A 97 -0.21 9.22 -3.93
CA GLY A 97 0.80 8.32 -3.36
C GLY A 97 0.39 6.86 -3.40
N GLN A 98 -0.87 6.53 -3.05
CA GLN A 98 -1.41 5.18 -3.16
C GLN A 98 -1.41 4.70 -4.61
N LYS A 99 -1.81 5.57 -5.56
CA LYS A 99 -1.81 5.22 -6.99
C LYS A 99 -0.41 4.99 -7.53
N TYR A 100 0.55 5.82 -7.12
CA TYR A 100 1.95 5.65 -7.46
C TYR A 100 2.49 4.31 -6.91
N ALA A 101 2.23 4.00 -5.64
CA ALA A 101 2.62 2.74 -5.01
C ALA A 101 2.01 1.53 -5.74
N ALA A 102 0.70 1.58 -6.03
CA ALA A 102 0.01 0.51 -6.77
C ALA A 102 0.65 0.27 -8.15
N ARG A 103 0.93 1.35 -8.90
CA ARG A 103 1.55 1.26 -10.23
C ARG A 103 3.00 0.76 -10.15
N TYR A 104 3.77 1.21 -9.17
CA TYR A 104 5.15 0.77 -8.96
C TYR A 104 5.17 -0.74 -8.67
N MET A 105 4.34 -1.20 -7.73
CA MET A 105 4.24 -2.61 -7.39
C MET A 105 3.73 -3.46 -8.57
N ASP A 106 2.70 -2.99 -9.28
CA ASP A 106 2.17 -3.69 -10.45
C ASP A 106 3.22 -3.82 -11.56
N SER A 107 3.97 -2.74 -11.85
CA SER A 107 5.06 -2.77 -12.84
C SER A 107 6.19 -3.74 -12.45
N PHE A 108 6.43 -3.94 -11.16
CA PHE A 108 7.42 -4.92 -10.71
C PHE A 108 6.90 -6.35 -10.87
N TRP A 109 5.63 -6.61 -10.57
CA TRP A 109 5.04 -7.96 -10.58
C TRP A 109 4.44 -8.38 -11.93
N SER A 110 4.20 -7.45 -12.87
CA SER A 110 3.59 -7.73 -14.18
C SER A 110 4.37 -8.77 -14.97
N ASP A 111 5.70 -8.68 -14.90
CA ASP A 111 6.60 -9.50 -15.71
C ASP A 111 7.06 -10.77 -14.97
N LYS A 112 6.52 -11.02 -13.77
CA LYS A 112 6.92 -12.12 -12.89
C LYS A 112 5.81 -13.15 -12.83
N ALA A 113 6.06 -14.29 -13.46
CA ALA A 113 5.19 -15.46 -13.37
C ALA A 113 5.40 -16.22 -12.05
N LYS A 114 4.37 -16.95 -11.63
CA LYS A 114 4.47 -17.91 -10.52
C LYS A 114 5.44 -19.03 -10.91
N VAL A 115 6.29 -19.43 -9.97
CA VAL A 115 7.33 -20.44 -10.19
C VAL A 115 6.86 -21.78 -9.63
N PRO A 116 6.89 -22.88 -10.40
CA PRO A 116 6.53 -24.21 -9.88
C PRO A 116 7.37 -24.58 -8.65
N MET A 117 6.76 -25.24 -7.66
CA MET A 117 7.40 -25.74 -6.43
C MET A 117 7.91 -24.67 -5.43
N LEU A 118 7.61 -23.38 -5.65
CA LEU A 118 7.89 -22.30 -4.71
C LEU A 118 6.59 -21.70 -4.15
N ASP A 119 5.86 -22.50 -3.37
CA ASP A 119 4.51 -22.14 -2.90
C ASP A 119 4.50 -20.87 -2.05
N ASP A 120 5.38 -20.76 -1.05
CA ASP A 120 5.47 -19.56 -0.20
C ASP A 120 5.81 -18.28 -1.00
N TYR A 121 6.63 -18.42 -2.06
CA TYR A 121 6.97 -17.31 -2.95
C TYR A 121 5.78 -16.90 -3.82
N ASN A 122 5.06 -17.88 -4.36
CA ASN A 122 3.84 -17.66 -5.14
C ASN A 122 2.71 -17.06 -4.29
N GLU A 123 2.66 -17.41 -3.02
CA GLU A 123 1.75 -16.83 -2.05
C GLU A 123 2.12 -15.38 -1.78
N ALA A 124 3.41 -15.06 -1.57
CA ALA A 124 3.85 -13.67 -1.41
C ALA A 124 3.58 -12.79 -2.65
N ILE A 125 3.67 -13.35 -3.86
CA ILE A 125 3.23 -12.68 -5.11
C ILE A 125 1.73 -12.38 -5.05
N SER A 126 0.94 -13.35 -4.59
CA SER A 126 -0.52 -13.22 -4.52
C SER A 126 -0.92 -12.19 -3.46
N ASP A 127 -0.27 -12.20 -2.30
CA ASP A 127 -0.43 -11.21 -1.22
C ASP A 127 -0.10 -9.81 -1.74
N SER A 128 1.00 -9.66 -2.51
CA SER A 128 1.37 -8.38 -3.12
C SER A 128 0.32 -7.88 -4.12
N ARG A 129 -0.29 -8.78 -4.91
CA ARG A 129 -1.40 -8.41 -5.81
C ARG A 129 -2.66 -7.98 -5.05
N ASN A 130 -2.97 -8.63 -3.93
CA ASN A 130 -4.05 -8.20 -3.06
C ASN A 130 -3.79 -6.79 -2.51
N VAL A 131 -2.56 -6.52 -2.04
CA VAL A 131 -2.16 -5.18 -1.59
C VAL A 131 -2.32 -4.15 -2.70
N ILE A 132 -1.91 -4.43 -3.94
CA ILE A 132 -2.13 -3.53 -5.09
C ILE A 132 -3.63 -3.21 -5.25
N GLY A 133 -4.49 -4.23 -5.21
CA GLY A 133 -5.94 -4.02 -5.27
C GLY A 133 -6.47 -3.14 -4.14
N PHE A 134 -5.98 -3.33 -2.90
CA PHE A 134 -6.34 -2.47 -1.78
C PHE A 134 -5.85 -1.02 -1.97
N LEU A 135 -4.63 -0.81 -2.49
CA LEU A 135 -4.11 0.53 -2.79
C LEU A 135 -4.98 1.27 -3.81
N ASP A 136 -5.52 0.58 -4.82
CA ASP A 136 -6.46 1.18 -5.78
C ASP A 136 -7.78 1.58 -5.11
N VAL A 137 -8.33 0.74 -4.22
CA VAL A 137 -9.54 1.09 -3.44
C VAL A 137 -9.26 2.28 -2.51
N LEU A 138 -8.10 2.30 -1.84
CA LEU A 138 -7.69 3.41 -0.98
C LEU A 138 -7.51 4.71 -1.77
N THR A 139 -7.00 4.63 -3.01
CA THR A 139 -6.89 5.77 -3.94
C THR A 139 -8.26 6.42 -4.15
N VAL A 140 -9.27 5.60 -4.46
CA VAL A 140 -10.65 6.09 -4.64
C VAL A 140 -11.19 6.67 -3.34
N GLY A 141 -11.01 5.97 -2.21
CA GLY A 141 -11.47 6.43 -0.90
C GLY A 141 -10.93 7.81 -0.51
N TRP A 142 -9.62 8.01 -0.67
CA TRP A 142 -8.98 9.30 -0.42
C TRP A 142 -9.42 10.39 -1.40
N GLY A 143 -9.66 10.04 -2.67
CA GLY A 143 -10.25 10.94 -3.66
C GLY A 143 -11.65 11.43 -3.26
N VAL A 144 -12.50 10.53 -2.75
CA VAL A 144 -13.83 10.90 -2.24
C VAL A 144 -13.71 11.84 -1.03
N ILE A 145 -12.81 11.56 -0.07
CA ILE A 145 -12.57 12.47 1.06
C ILE A 145 -12.11 13.86 0.58
N ALA A 146 -11.22 13.92 -0.42
CA ALA A 146 -10.76 15.19 -0.98
C ALA A 146 -11.92 16.04 -1.53
N VAL A 147 -12.81 15.41 -2.30
CA VAL A 147 -14.00 16.07 -2.87
C VAL A 147 -14.94 16.54 -1.75
N LEU A 148 -15.22 15.69 -0.75
CA LEU A 148 -16.07 16.05 0.39
C LEU A 148 -15.51 17.25 1.14
N LYS A 149 -14.20 17.29 1.39
CA LYS A 149 -13.56 18.44 2.06
C LYS A 149 -13.55 19.70 1.20
N ALA A 150 -13.45 19.57 -0.12
CA ALA A 150 -13.51 20.70 -1.04
C ALA A 150 -14.90 21.38 -1.02
N VAL A 151 -15.98 20.60 -0.86
CA VAL A 151 -17.35 21.13 -0.70
C VAL A 151 -17.70 21.50 0.75
N GLY A 152 -16.75 21.37 1.69
CA GLY A 152 -16.89 21.79 3.08
C GLY A 152 -17.43 20.75 4.07
N LEU A 153 -17.52 19.47 3.68
CA LEU A 153 -18.07 18.35 4.47
C LEU A 153 -17.02 17.56 5.27
#